data_AF-A0A8H7R7V2-F1
#
_entry.id   AF-A0A8H7R7V2-F1
#
_cell.length_a   1.000
_cell.length_b   1.000
_cell.length_c   1.000
_cell.angle_alpha   90.00
_cell.angle_beta   90.00
_cell.angle_gamma   90.00
#
_symmetry.space_group_name_H-M   'P 1'
#
loop_
_entity.id
_entity.type
_entity.pdbx_description
1 polymer ?
#
loop_
_entity_poly.entity_id
_entity_poly.type
_entity_poly.pdbx_seq_one_letter_code
_entity_poly.pdbx_strand_id
1 'polypeptide(L)'
;MSSQQDGNADTDILPLKWKPGTDHMSKLLLNDPNVINLIVRSLVGEIAPENSYTVAQTEWTDTKGKFTVYIPQNAEDDRFIPVLIAIQEEVNHASMLKIIEYCTRIYEEFRLLPTVLIISIKGWSSLEDREGFSADDDSFLGQLKCSFWAQKCFLFFS
;
A
#
# COMPACT_ATOMS: atom_id res chain seq x y z
N MET A 1 47.12 -19.45 15.69
CA MET A 1 46.64 -18.43 16.66
C MET A 1 47.26 -17.11 16.23
N SER A 2 46.59 -16.07 15.77
CA SER A 2 45.18 -15.80 15.50
C SER A 2 45.12 -14.91 14.27
N SER A 3 44.14 -15.15 13.42
CA SER A 3 43.67 -14.21 12.41
C SER A 3 43.02 -13.01 13.11
N GLN A 4 43.28 -11.80 12.62
CA GLN A 4 42.35 -10.69 12.73
C GLN A 4 42.55 -9.81 11.48
N GLN A 5 41.76 -10.14 10.45
CA GLN A 5 41.37 -9.20 9.41
C GLN A 5 40.33 -8.28 10.04
N ASP A 6 40.67 -7.01 10.19
CA ASP A 6 39.68 -5.96 10.42
C ASP A 6 38.87 -5.79 9.13
N GLY A 7 37.75 -6.51 9.06
CA GLY A 7 36.67 -6.18 8.14
C GLY A 7 36.03 -4.89 8.62
N ASN A 8 36.38 -3.77 8.00
CA ASN A 8 35.60 -2.54 8.09
C ASN A 8 34.25 -2.82 7.40
N ALA A 9 33.28 -3.29 8.18
CA ALA A 9 31.88 -3.22 7.80
C ALA A 9 31.51 -1.74 7.88
N ASP A 10 31.65 -1.03 6.74
CA ASP A 10 30.89 0.18 6.48
C ASP A 10 29.43 -0.17 6.74
N THR A 11 28.95 0.20 7.92
CA THR A 11 27.53 0.16 8.22
C THR A 11 26.95 1.29 7.39
N ASP A 12 26.15 0.94 6.40
CA ASP A 12 25.37 1.87 5.59
C ASP A 12 24.43 2.68 6.50
N ILE A 13 24.95 3.76 7.09
CA ILE A 13 24.17 4.69 7.90
C ILE A 13 23.32 5.49 6.92
N LEU A 14 22.09 5.03 6.71
CA LEU A 14 21.09 5.78 5.96
C LEU A 14 20.98 7.21 6.53
N PRO A 15 21.07 8.25 5.68
CA PRO A 15 20.92 9.64 6.13
C PRO A 15 19.65 9.82 6.93
N LEU A 16 19.65 10.72 7.93
CA LEU A 16 18.57 10.85 8.92
C LEU A 16 17.15 10.93 8.31
N LYS A 17 17.02 11.54 7.13
CA LYS A 17 15.76 11.66 6.37
C LYS A 17 15.19 10.33 5.88
N TRP A 18 16.01 9.29 5.79
CA TRP A 18 15.67 7.95 5.33
C TRP A 18 15.61 6.93 6.47
N LYS A 19 15.70 7.37 7.73
CA LYS A 19 15.52 6.46 8.87
C LYS A 19 14.10 5.88 8.84
N PRO A 20 13.94 4.57 9.07
CA PRO A 20 12.62 3.95 9.23
C PRO A 20 11.77 4.71 10.26
N GLY A 21 10.49 4.95 9.93
CA GLY A 21 9.53 5.63 10.81
C GLY A 21 9.22 7.09 10.46
N THR A 22 9.94 7.72 9.51
CA THR A 22 9.66 9.09 9.06
C THR A 22 8.75 9.19 7.83
N ASP A 23 8.22 8.10 7.28
CA ASP A 23 7.35 8.04 6.07
C ASP A 23 7.97 8.52 4.72
N HIS A 24 9.19 9.09 4.73
CA HIS A 24 9.77 9.71 3.54
C HIS A 24 10.21 8.69 2.47
N MET A 25 10.81 7.56 2.87
CA MET A 25 11.17 6.50 1.92
C MET A 25 9.94 5.92 1.24
N SER A 26 8.89 5.63 2.01
CA SER A 26 7.67 5.06 1.47
C SER A 26 6.99 6.01 0.49
N LYS A 27 6.94 7.31 0.78
CA LYS A 27 6.44 8.31 -0.17
C LYS A 27 7.23 8.30 -1.48
N LEU A 28 8.56 8.27 -1.40
CA LEU A 28 9.39 8.31 -2.60
C LEU A 28 9.25 7.04 -3.44
N LEU A 29 9.22 5.87 -2.80
CA LEU A 29 8.96 4.61 -3.48
C LEU A 29 7.57 4.59 -4.12
N LEU A 30 6.54 5.00 -3.40
CA LEU A 30 5.16 4.98 -3.91
C LEU A 30 4.88 6.03 -4.99
N ASN A 31 5.78 6.99 -5.21
CA ASN A 31 5.73 7.95 -6.31
C ASN A 31 6.60 7.53 -7.52
N ASP A 32 7.43 6.48 -7.39
CA ASP A 32 8.27 6.02 -8.50
C ASP A 32 7.41 5.30 -9.56
N PRO A 33 7.48 5.69 -10.85
CA PRO A 33 6.66 5.07 -11.90
C PRO A 33 6.84 3.56 -12.04
N ASN A 34 8.04 3.01 -11.78
CA ASN A 34 8.26 1.57 -11.87
C ASN A 34 7.56 0.84 -10.72
N VAL A 35 7.59 1.42 -9.52
CA VAL A 35 6.87 0.88 -8.35
C VAL A 35 5.36 0.95 -8.57
N ILE A 36 4.83 2.06 -9.10
CA ILE A 36 3.42 2.19 -9.43
C ILE A 36 3.01 1.10 -10.44
N ASN A 37 3.77 0.96 -11.54
CA ASN A 37 3.50 -0.06 -12.57
C ASN A 37 3.53 -1.48 -11.99
N LEU A 38 4.50 -1.78 -11.11
CA LEU A 38 4.61 -3.08 -10.45
C LEU A 38 3.37 -3.37 -9.58
N ILE A 39 2.98 -2.42 -8.72
CA ILE A 39 1.84 -2.57 -7.82
C ILE A 39 0.53 -2.73 -8.62
N VAL A 40 0.29 -1.83 -9.59
CA VAL A 40 -0.93 -1.85 -10.40
C VAL A 40 -1.06 -3.15 -11.18
N ARG A 41 0.00 -3.61 -11.86
CA ARG A 41 -0.01 -4.90 -12.59
C ARG A 41 -0.33 -6.07 -11.67
N SER A 42 0.23 -6.07 -10.46
CA SER A 42 0.03 -7.14 -9.48
C SER A 42 -1.41 -7.17 -8.94
N LEU A 43 -2.05 -6.01 -8.75
CA LEU A 43 -3.36 -5.91 -8.08
C LEU A 43 -4.55 -5.86 -9.06
N VAL A 44 -4.39 -5.16 -10.18
CA VAL A 44 -5.45 -4.91 -11.17
C VAL A 44 -5.36 -5.89 -12.34
N GLY A 45 -4.16 -6.38 -12.69
CA GLY A 45 -3.94 -7.44 -13.68
C GLY A 45 -2.96 -7.06 -14.82
N GLU A 46 -2.51 -8.07 -15.58
CA GLU A 46 -1.39 -7.99 -16.55
C GLU A 46 -1.64 -7.16 -17.83
N ILE A 47 -2.79 -6.52 -18.00
CA ILE A 47 -3.14 -5.77 -19.22
C ILE A 47 -2.92 -4.26 -19.05
N ALA A 48 -2.59 -3.78 -17.83
CA ALA A 48 -2.32 -2.37 -17.61
C ALA A 48 -1.08 -1.90 -18.40
N PRO A 49 -1.24 -0.97 -19.37
CA PRO A 49 -0.11 -0.38 -20.08
C PRO A 49 0.84 0.29 -19.09
N GLU A 50 2.13 0.36 -19.43
CA GLU A 50 3.08 1.12 -18.61
C GLU A 50 2.66 2.57 -18.50
N ASN A 51 2.82 3.13 -17.30
CA ASN A 51 2.49 4.51 -16.99
C ASN A 51 1.00 4.85 -17.23
N SER A 52 0.12 3.84 -17.15
CA SER A 52 -1.32 4.03 -17.22
C SER A 52 -1.92 4.62 -15.95
N TYR A 53 -1.16 4.64 -14.85
CA TYR A 53 -1.56 5.21 -13.57
C TYR A 53 -0.63 6.34 -13.15
N THR A 54 -1.17 7.23 -12.31
CA THR A 54 -0.41 8.29 -11.64
C THR A 54 -0.89 8.44 -10.21
N VAL A 55 -0.09 9.11 -9.37
CA VAL A 55 -0.51 9.46 -8.02
C VAL A 55 -1.54 10.58 -8.09
N ALA A 56 -2.69 10.36 -7.47
CA ALA A 56 -3.76 11.33 -7.41
C ALA A 56 -3.31 12.54 -6.56
N GLN A 57 -3.42 13.74 -7.13
CA GLN A 57 -3.16 14.99 -6.42
C GLN A 57 -4.46 15.49 -5.80
N THR A 58 -4.96 14.82 -4.77
CA THR A 58 -6.21 15.20 -4.09
C THR A 58 -5.94 15.92 -2.78
N GLU A 59 -6.77 16.90 -2.43
CA GLU A 59 -6.62 17.70 -1.20
C GLU A 59 -6.69 16.86 0.08
N TRP A 60 -7.34 15.70 -0.01
CA TRP A 60 -7.54 14.77 1.10
C TRP A 60 -6.50 13.65 1.17
N THR A 61 -5.54 13.57 0.25
CA THR A 61 -4.40 12.66 0.40
C THR A 61 -3.53 13.08 1.58
N ASP A 62 -3.23 12.14 2.48
CA ASP A 62 -2.51 12.44 3.72
C ASP A 62 -1.09 12.94 3.41
N THR A 63 -0.79 14.16 3.85
CA THR A 63 0.56 14.76 3.77
C THR A 63 1.61 13.96 4.55
N LYS A 64 1.20 13.03 5.42
CA LYS A 64 2.07 12.09 6.15
C LYS A 64 2.30 10.76 5.41
N GLY A 65 1.87 10.62 4.15
CA GLY A 65 2.23 9.47 3.29
C GLY A 65 1.78 8.10 3.80
N LYS A 66 0.79 8.08 4.70
CA LYS A 66 0.13 6.84 5.13
C LYS A 66 -0.83 6.31 4.08
N PHE A 67 -1.35 7.20 3.24
CA PHE A 67 -2.28 6.88 2.18
C PHE A 67 -1.75 7.43 0.87
N THR A 68 -1.79 6.62 -0.17
CA THR A 68 -1.45 7.03 -1.54
C THR A 68 -2.50 6.45 -2.46
N VAL A 69 -3.03 7.26 -3.37
CA VAL A 69 -4.05 6.82 -4.31
C VAL A 69 -3.47 6.86 -5.70
N TYR A 70 -3.54 5.74 -6.41
CA TYR A 70 -3.23 5.67 -7.83
C TYR A 70 -4.52 5.74 -8.62
N ILE A 71 -4.56 6.63 -9.60
CA ILE A 71 -5.68 6.80 -10.51
C ILE A 71 -5.26 6.51 -11.94
N PRO A 72 -6.17 5.96 -12.77
CA PRO A 72 -5.91 5.79 -14.19
C PRO A 72 -5.73 7.17 -14.84
N GLN A 73 -4.76 7.29 -15.74
CA GLN A 73 -4.61 8.48 -16.57
C GLN A 73 -5.66 8.55 -17.69
N ASN A 74 -6.20 7.39 -18.09
CA ASN A 74 -7.31 7.30 -19.03
C ASN A 74 -8.60 6.91 -18.28
N ALA A 75 -9.38 7.92 -17.90
CA ALA A 75 -10.58 7.76 -17.08
C ALA A 75 -11.78 7.15 -17.83
N GLU A 76 -11.72 7.01 -19.16
CA GLU A 76 -12.84 6.47 -19.94
C GLU A 76 -12.87 4.94 -20.01
N ASP A 77 -11.81 4.27 -19.56
CA ASP A 77 -11.73 2.82 -19.52
C ASP A 77 -12.02 2.33 -18.09
N ASP A 78 -13.27 1.92 -17.88
CA ASP A 78 -13.82 1.45 -16.60
C ASP A 78 -13.16 0.17 -16.07
N ARG A 79 -12.31 -0.47 -16.87
CA ARG A 79 -11.45 -1.58 -16.44
C ARG A 79 -10.33 -1.10 -15.51
N PHE A 80 -9.97 0.18 -15.56
CA PHE A 80 -8.96 0.76 -14.68
C PHE A 80 -9.62 1.40 -13.46
N ILE A 81 -9.57 0.67 -12.36
CA ILE A 81 -10.09 1.12 -11.07
C ILE A 81 -9.02 1.84 -10.27
N PRO A 82 -9.38 2.79 -9.38
CA PRO A 82 -8.43 3.40 -8.46
C PRO A 82 -7.79 2.36 -7.52
N VAL A 83 -6.55 2.61 -7.13
CA VAL A 83 -5.83 1.78 -6.15
C VAL A 83 -5.46 2.61 -4.94
N LEU A 84 -5.89 2.20 -3.76
CA LEU A 84 -5.53 2.82 -2.48
C LEU A 84 -4.41 2.01 -1.81
N ILE A 85 -3.27 2.64 -1.59
CA ILE A 85 -2.17 2.09 -0.79
C ILE A 85 -2.23 2.70 0.60
N ALA A 86 -2.33 1.85 1.61
CA ALA A 86 -2.38 2.25 3.02
C ALA A 86 -1.20 1.64 3.78
N ILE A 87 -0.21 2.46 4.15
CA ILE A 87 0.88 2.05 5.03
C ILE A 87 0.48 2.34 6.47
N GLN A 88 0.32 1.28 7.25
CA GLN A 88 -0.04 1.35 8.66
C GLN A 88 1.08 0.77 9.51
N GLU A 89 1.38 1.45 10.62
CA GLU A 89 2.29 0.89 11.62
C GLU A 89 1.69 -0.40 12.20
N GLU A 90 0.39 -0.38 12.47
CA GLU A 90 -0.36 -1.52 12.97
C GLU A 90 -1.78 -1.49 12.37
N VAL A 91 -2.33 -2.66 12.06
CA VAL A 91 -3.72 -2.77 11.60
C VAL A 91 -4.62 -3.06 12.79
N ASN A 92 -5.49 -2.11 13.08
CA ASN A 92 -6.53 -2.19 14.11
C ASN A 92 -7.84 -1.54 13.62
N HIS A 93 -8.90 -1.63 14.41
CA HIS A 93 -10.22 -1.11 14.04
C HIS A 93 -10.19 0.38 13.65
N ALA A 94 -9.45 1.23 14.37
CA ALA A 94 -9.36 2.65 14.05
C ALA A 94 -8.65 2.91 12.70
N SER A 95 -7.61 2.13 12.38
CA SER A 95 -6.94 2.22 11.08
C SER A 95 -7.84 1.74 9.93
N MET A 96 -8.63 0.68 10.15
CA MET A 96 -9.58 0.14 9.17
C MET A 96 -10.72 1.12 8.88
N LEU A 97 -11.28 1.76 9.91
CA LEU A 97 -12.32 2.79 9.72
C LEU A 97 -11.79 3.96 8.88
N LYS A 98 -10.54 4.37 9.08
CA LYS A 98 -9.91 5.39 8.24
C LYS A 98 -9.72 4.92 6.80
N ILE A 99 -9.28 3.67 6.59
CA ILE A 99 -9.17 3.10 5.24
C ILE A 99 -10.54 3.13 4.52
N ILE A 100 -11.61 2.74 5.22
CA ILE A 100 -12.98 2.77 4.69
C ILE A 100 -13.40 4.21 4.35
N GLU A 101 -13.12 5.18 5.23
CA GLU A 101 -13.39 6.60 4.97
C GLU A 101 -12.70 7.09 3.70
N TYR A 102 -11.44 6.72 3.48
CA TYR A 102 -10.71 7.06 2.25
C TYR A 102 -11.30 6.39 1.01
N CYS A 103 -11.76 5.14 1.13
CA CYS A 103 -12.44 4.48 0.03
C CYS A 103 -13.75 5.19 -0.35
N THR A 104 -14.50 5.66 0.64
CA THR A 104 -15.71 6.48 0.40
C THR A 104 -15.37 7.77 -0.35
N ARG A 105 -14.29 8.47 0.03
CA ARG A 105 -13.84 9.68 -0.70
C ARG A 105 -13.44 9.39 -2.14
N ILE A 106 -12.71 8.30 -2.37
CA ILE A 106 -12.37 7.83 -3.73
C ILE A 106 -13.66 7.59 -4.53
N TYR A 107 -14.66 6.93 -3.94
CA TYR A 107 -15.92 6.68 -4.64
C TYR A 107 -16.72 7.97 -4.91
N GLU A 108 -16.72 8.92 -3.99
CA GLU A 108 -17.38 10.22 -4.18
C GLU A 108 -16.78 10.99 -5.37
N GLU A 109 -15.45 10.94 -5.52
CA GLU A 109 -14.72 11.65 -6.56
C GLU A 109 -14.73 10.90 -7.91
N PHE A 110 -14.45 9.60 -7.92
CA PHE A 110 -14.22 8.81 -9.14
C PHE A 110 -15.38 7.88 -9.50
N ARG A 111 -16.40 7.71 -8.63
CA ARG A 111 -17.54 6.80 -8.81
C ARG A 111 -17.17 5.32 -9.01
N LEU A 112 -15.95 4.95 -8.60
CA LEU A 112 -15.42 3.59 -8.65
C LEU A 112 -14.92 3.18 -7.27
N LEU A 113 -15.24 1.95 -6.84
CA LEU A 113 -14.69 1.39 -5.62
C LEU A 113 -13.22 1.00 -5.86
N PRO A 114 -12.29 1.40 -4.97
CA PRO A 114 -10.88 1.10 -5.16
C PRO A 114 -10.55 -0.37 -4.92
N THR A 115 -9.42 -0.81 -5.46
CA THR A 115 -8.66 -1.93 -4.88
C THR A 115 -7.72 -1.38 -3.82
N VAL A 116 -7.70 -2.02 -2.65
CA VAL A 116 -6.94 -1.57 -1.47
C VAL A 116 -5.77 -2.52 -1.21
N LEU A 117 -4.58 -1.96 -1.01
CA LEU A 117 -3.42 -2.66 -0.47
C LEU A 117 -3.02 -2.03 0.86
N ILE A 118 -3.08 -2.81 1.93
CA ILE A 118 -2.66 -2.44 3.27
C ILE A 118 -1.27 -3.05 3.50
N ILE A 119 -0.30 -2.24 3.87
CA ILE A 119 1.05 -2.66 4.25
C ILE A 119 1.21 -2.39 5.74
N SER A 120 1.27 -3.46 6.53
CA SER A 120 1.46 -3.41 7.97
C SER A 120 2.93 -3.57 8.35
N ILE A 121 3.48 -2.63 9.13
CA ILE A 121 4.91 -2.62 9.51
C ILE A 121 5.20 -3.42 10.79
N LYS A 122 4.32 -3.35 11.80
CA LYS A 122 4.49 -4.05 13.10
C LYS A 122 3.54 -5.22 13.28
N GLY A 123 2.76 -5.56 12.26
CA GLY A 123 1.75 -6.63 12.32
C GLY A 123 0.39 -6.16 12.83
N TRP A 124 -0.42 -7.12 13.29
CA TRP A 124 -1.79 -6.91 13.76
C TRP A 124 -1.83 -7.03 15.29
N SER A 125 -2.32 -6.00 16.00
CA SER A 125 -2.64 -6.15 17.43
C SER A 125 -3.97 -6.87 17.59
N SER A 126 -3.91 -8.00 18.28
CA SER A 126 -5.02 -8.89 18.66
C SER A 126 -5.36 -10.01 17.68
N LEU A 127 -5.20 -11.22 18.19
CA LEU A 127 -5.35 -12.52 17.52
C LEU A 127 -6.83 -12.95 17.35
N GLU A 128 -7.78 -12.10 17.76
CA GLU A 128 -9.21 -12.47 17.92
C GLU A 128 -10.05 -12.24 16.64
N ASP A 129 -9.55 -11.49 15.66
CA ASP A 129 -10.31 -11.09 14.44
C ASP A 129 -9.88 -11.83 13.16
N ARG A 130 -9.32 -13.04 13.28
CA ARG A 130 -8.92 -13.84 12.09
C ARG A 130 -10.09 -14.39 11.26
N GLU A 131 -11.33 -14.27 11.74
CA GLU A 131 -12.54 -14.80 11.06
C GLU A 131 -12.86 -14.14 9.70
N GLY A 132 -12.17 -13.05 9.33
CA GLY A 132 -12.36 -12.32 8.06
C GLY A 132 -11.42 -12.67 6.92
N PHE A 133 -10.45 -13.58 7.12
CA PHE A 133 -9.40 -13.88 6.15
C PHE A 133 -9.64 -15.22 5.46
N SER A 134 -9.73 -15.20 4.13
CA SER A 134 -9.39 -16.36 3.32
C SER A 134 -7.92 -16.24 2.96
N ALA A 135 -7.04 -16.86 3.74
CA ALA A 135 -5.67 -17.05 3.29
C ALA A 135 -5.72 -18.06 2.13
N ASP A 136 -5.18 -17.68 0.98
CA ASP A 136 -4.67 -18.68 0.06
C ASP A 136 -3.34 -19.12 0.69
N ASP A 137 -3.23 -20.39 1.10
CA ASP A 137 -2.23 -20.88 2.08
C ASP A 137 -0.76 -20.66 1.66
N ASP A 138 -0.50 -20.26 0.41
CA ASP A 138 0.84 -20.01 -0.16
C ASP A 138 1.15 -18.53 -0.49
N SER A 139 0.27 -17.58 -0.15
CA SER A 139 0.46 -16.15 -0.46
C SER A 139 0.87 -15.32 0.76
N PHE A 140 1.93 -14.52 0.62
CA PHE A 140 2.32 -13.48 1.58
C PHE A 140 1.33 -12.29 1.63
N LEU A 141 0.35 -12.27 0.73
CA LEU A 141 -0.77 -11.34 0.70
C LEU A 141 -2.04 -12.04 1.18
N GLY A 142 -2.56 -11.60 2.33
CA GLY A 142 -3.87 -12.02 2.81
C GLY A 142 -4.98 -11.21 2.16
N GLN A 143 -6.05 -11.87 1.70
CA GLN A 143 -7.24 -11.18 1.20
C GLN A 143 -8.26 -10.98 2.33
N LEU A 144 -8.67 -9.73 2.52
CA LEU A 144 -9.67 -9.31 3.50
C LEU A 144 -11.05 -9.19 2.85
N LYS A 145 -12.09 -9.59 3.58
CA LYS A 145 -13.48 -9.30 3.19
C LYS A 145 -13.74 -7.79 3.22
N CYS A 146 -14.18 -7.22 2.10
CA CYS A 146 -14.33 -5.76 1.94
C CYS A 146 -15.64 -5.31 1.29
N SER A 147 -16.73 -6.03 1.56
CA SER A 147 -18.04 -5.77 0.97
C SER A 147 -18.48 -4.30 1.15
N PHE A 148 -18.93 -3.69 0.05
CA PHE A 148 -19.48 -2.33 -0.06
C PHE A 148 -18.51 -1.16 0.03
N TRP A 149 -17.24 -1.37 0.40
CA TRP A 149 -16.27 -0.26 0.53
C TRP A 149 -15.02 -0.42 -0.33
N ALA A 150 -14.73 -1.60 -0.88
CA ALA A 150 -13.67 -1.81 -1.86
C ALA A 150 -14.01 -2.97 -2.81
N GLN A 151 -13.37 -3.01 -3.97
CA GLN A 151 -13.50 -4.14 -4.91
C GLN A 151 -12.71 -5.36 -4.41
N LYS A 152 -11.49 -5.12 -3.95
CA LYS A 152 -10.62 -6.09 -3.28
C LYS A 152 -9.83 -5.38 -2.19
N CYS A 153 -9.53 -6.08 -1.10
CA CYS A 153 -8.65 -5.59 -0.05
C CYS A 153 -7.58 -6.63 0.24
N PHE A 154 -6.33 -6.23 0.10
CA PHE A 154 -5.17 -7.06 0.35
C PHE A 154 -4.40 -6.53 1.54
N LEU A 155 -3.82 -7.43 2.32
CA LEU A 155 -3.00 -7.13 3.48
C LEU A 155 -1.64 -7.82 3.35
N PHE A 156 -0.59 -7.03 3.40
CA PHE A 156 0.79 -7.46 3.49
C PHE A 156 1.32 -7.26 4.91
N PHE A 157 1.95 -8.30 5.46
CA PHE A 157 2.66 -8.25 6.73
C PHE A 157 4.17 -8.26 6.47
N SER A 158 4.87 -7.24 7.00
CA SER A 158 6.35 -7.21 7.04
C SER A 158 6.90 -7.89 8.28
#